data_AF-A0AAD9MR90-F1
#
_entry.id   AF-A0AAD9MR90-F1
#
_cell.length_a   1.000
_cell.length_b   1.000
_cell.length_c   1.000
_cell.angle_alpha   90.00
_cell.angle_beta   90.00
_cell.angle_gamma   90.00
#
_symmetry.space_group_name_H-M   'P 1'
#
loop_
_entity.id
_entity.type
_entity.pdbx_description
1 polymer ?
#
loop_
_entity_poly.entity_id
_entity_poly.type
_entity_poly.pdbx_seq_one_letter_code
_entity_poly.pdbx_strand_id
1 'polypeptide(L)'
;MAIPLLKQELRLRKTKLSGKKHQLIKRLESYDRNDNFGHQLIQAEQFSMNVPEQSGYKDINSETQMPEGKQQGNVQGKVPSLH
;
A
#
# COMPACT_ATOMS: atom_id res chain seq x y z
N MET A 1 21.88 -12.73 -21.79
CA MET A 1 20.58 -12.60 -22.51
C MET A 1 20.79 -12.16 -23.97
N ALA A 2 20.13 -12.83 -24.92
CA ALA A 2 20.20 -12.51 -26.34
C ALA A 2 19.15 -11.45 -26.74
N ILE A 3 19.39 -10.70 -27.82
CA ILE A 3 18.49 -9.63 -28.31
C ILE A 3 17.07 -10.13 -28.63
N PRO A 4 16.86 -11.32 -29.25
CA PRO A 4 15.52 -11.83 -29.51
C PRO A 4 14.72 -12.05 -28.22
N LEU A 5 15.35 -12.61 -27.19
CA LEU A 5 14.74 -12.83 -25.87
C LEU A 5 14.39 -11.51 -25.18
N LEU A 6 15.28 -10.52 -25.24
CA LEU A 6 15.01 -9.18 -24.70
C LEU A 6 13.76 -8.55 -25.35
N LYS A 7 13.62 -8.68 -26.67
CA LYS A 7 12.45 -8.15 -27.38
C LYS A 7 11.18 -8.92 -27.05
N GLN A 8 11.26 -10.23 -26.85
CA GLN A 8 10.12 -11.05 -26.45
C GLN A 8 9.59 -10.62 -25.08
N GLU A 9 10.48 -10.48 -24.09
CA GLU A 9 10.14 -9.97 -22.76
C GLU A 9 9.48 -8.59 -22.82
N LEU A 10 10.08 -7.67 -23.58
CA LEU A 10 9.52 -6.33 -23.75
C LEU A 10 8.17 -6.34 -24.48
N ARG A 11 7.92 -7.31 -25.36
CA ARG A 11 6.65 -7.46 -26.07
C ARG A 11 5.54 -7.93 -25.14
N LEU A 12 5.84 -8.90 -24.26
CA LEU A 12 4.92 -9.35 -23.21
C LEU A 12 4.54 -8.20 -22.27
N ARG A 13 5.53 -7.36 -21.93
CA ARG A 13 5.35 -6.15 -21.10
C ARG A 13 4.78 -4.94 -21.87
N LYS A 14 4.36 -5.12 -23.13
CA LYS A 14 3.77 -4.09 -24.01
C LYS A 14 4.56 -2.78 -24.06
N THR A 15 5.88 -2.86 -24.07
CA THR A 15 6.75 -1.68 -24.06
C THR A 15 7.56 -1.55 -25.35
N LYS A 16 8.31 -0.44 -25.49
CA LYS A 16 9.05 -0.13 -26.71
C LYS A 16 10.13 -1.18 -26.99
N LEU A 17 10.11 -1.74 -28.21
CA LEU A 17 11.05 -2.74 -28.71
C LEU A 17 12.24 -2.15 -29.49
N SER A 18 12.24 -0.83 -29.69
CA SER A 18 13.30 -0.11 -30.39
C SER A 18 14.46 0.22 -29.46
N GLY A 19 15.67 0.24 -30.04
CA GLY A 19 16.91 0.60 -29.37
C GLY A 19 18.00 -0.47 -29.47
N LYS A 20 19.21 -0.09 -29.04
CA LYS A 20 20.36 -1.00 -28.91
C LYS A 20 20.17 -1.97 -27.74
N LYS A 21 20.92 -3.07 -27.71
CA LYS A 21 20.86 -4.10 -26.64
C LYS A 21 20.85 -3.52 -25.23
N HIS A 22 21.74 -2.56 -24.94
CA HIS A 22 21.82 -1.92 -23.62
C HIS A 22 20.54 -1.16 -23.22
N GLN A 23 19.83 -0.56 -24.18
CA GLN A 23 18.59 0.16 -23.91
C GLN A 23 17.45 -0.81 -23.59
N LEU A 24 17.41 -1.95 -24.28
CA LEU A 24 16.43 -3.00 -24.02
C LEU A 24 16.61 -3.59 -22.62
N ILE A 25 17.87 -3.84 -22.22
CA ILE A 25 18.21 -4.32 -20.88
C ILE A 25 17.80 -3.29 -19.82
N LYS A 26 18.25 -2.04 -19.95
CA LYS A 26 17.91 -0.97 -18.99
C LYS A 26 16.40 -0.81 -18.82
N ARG A 27 15.63 -0.95 -19.91
CA ARG A 27 14.17 -0.89 -19.87
C ARG A 27 13.59 -2.03 -19.05
N LEU A 28 14.03 -3.27 -19.26
CA LEU A 28 13.58 -4.42 -18.45
C LEU A 28 13.94 -4.22 -16.97
N GLU A 29 15.17 -3.82 -16.67
CA GLU A 29 15.61 -3.54 -15.30
C GLU A 29 14.78 -2.45 -14.62
N SER A 30 14.37 -1.41 -15.36
CA SER A 30 13.46 -0.38 -14.83
C SER A 30 12.05 -0.93 -14.56
N TYR A 31 11.56 -1.90 -15.33
CA TYR A 31 10.29 -2.56 -15.01
C TYR A 31 10.41 -3.46 -13.77
N ASP A 32 11.49 -4.22 -13.66
CA ASP A 32 11.72 -5.10 -12.50
C ASP A 32 11.93 -4.29 -11.22
N ARG A 33 12.54 -3.10 -11.32
CA ARG A 33 12.67 -2.14 -10.23
C ARG A 33 11.42 -1.31 -9.95
N ASN A 34 10.32 -1.56 -10.66
CA ASN A 34 9.06 -0.84 -10.50
C ASN A 34 9.13 0.68 -10.82
N ASP A 35 10.23 1.16 -11.42
CA ASP A 35 10.43 2.58 -11.79
C ASP A 35 9.41 3.09 -12.82
N ASN A 36 8.75 2.18 -13.56
CA ASN A 36 7.77 2.49 -14.61
C ASN A 36 6.31 2.44 -14.16
N PHE A 37 5.99 1.95 -12.96
CA PHE A 37 4.61 1.92 -12.43
C PHE A 37 4.23 3.25 -11.78
N GLY A 38 4.62 4.35 -12.42
CA GLY A 38 4.24 5.68 -12.03
C GLY A 38 4.48 5.96 -10.55
N HIS A 39 5.67 6.48 -10.24
CA HIS A 39 5.62 7.79 -9.59
C HIS A 39 4.96 8.76 -10.57
N GLN A 40 3.65 8.59 -10.82
CA GLN A 40 2.82 9.76 -10.73
C GLN A 40 3.16 10.22 -9.32
N LEU A 41 4.00 11.25 -9.22
CA LEU A 41 3.83 12.21 -8.17
C LEU A 41 2.36 12.60 -8.35
N ILE A 42 1.49 11.82 -7.71
CA ILE A 42 0.24 12.30 -7.18
C ILE A 42 0.71 13.60 -6.56
N GLN A 43 0.50 14.72 -7.27
CA GLN A 43 0.76 16.01 -6.68
C GLN A 43 -0.06 15.93 -5.41
N ALA A 44 0.61 15.83 -4.25
CA ALA A 44 -0.06 15.65 -2.98
C ALA A 44 -1.09 16.77 -2.75
N GLU A 45 -0.94 17.87 -3.51
CA GLU A 45 -1.82 19.01 -3.65
C GLU A 45 -3.24 18.70 -4.18
N GLN A 46 -3.49 17.56 -4.84
CA GLN A 46 -4.80 17.28 -5.46
C GLN A 46 -5.71 16.35 -4.65
N PHE A 47 -5.23 15.79 -3.55
CA PHE A 47 -6.00 14.87 -2.72
C PHE A 47 -6.26 15.48 -1.34
N SER A 48 -7.31 16.29 -1.25
CA SER A 48 -7.82 16.81 0.02
C SER A 48 -8.92 15.88 0.54
N MET A 49 -8.68 15.22 1.68
CA MET A 49 -9.72 14.49 2.41
C MET A 49 -10.41 15.45 3.39
N ASN A 50 -11.70 15.70 3.21
CA ASN A 50 -12.50 16.44 4.20
C ASN A 50 -12.78 15.48 5.38
N VAL A 51 -12.04 15.66 6.47
CA VAL A 51 -12.22 14.91 7.72
C VAL A 51 -13.13 15.74 8.63
N PRO A 52 -14.30 15.22 9.05
CA PRO A 52 -15.18 15.91 9.98
C PRO A 52 -14.50 16.23 11.32
N GLU A 53 -15.00 17.26 12.01
CA GLU A 53 -14.57 17.60 13.38
C GLU A 53 -14.78 16.43 14.36
N GLN A 54 -13.93 16.35 15.38
CA GLN A 54 -13.93 15.23 16.35
C GLN A 54 -15.30 15.04 17.03
N SER A 55 -16.05 16.12 17.22
CA SER A 55 -17.40 16.10 17.80
C SER A 55 -18.46 15.46 16.89
N GLY A 56 -18.17 15.28 15.60
CA GLY A 56 -19.07 14.65 14.62
C GLY A 56 -18.95 13.12 14.57
N TYR A 57 -17.96 12.54 15.25
CA TYR A 57 -17.81 11.09 15.34
C TYR A 57 -18.75 10.54 16.41
N LYS A 58 -19.61 9.61 16.02
CA LYS A 58 -20.45 8.82 16.94
C LYS A 58 -19.88 7.41 17.04
N ASP A 59 -19.66 6.93 18.27
CA ASP A 59 -19.24 5.55 18.51
C ASP A 59 -20.36 4.60 18.05
N ILE A 60 -20.04 3.67 17.15
CA ILE A 60 -21.00 2.66 16.65
C ILE A 60 -21.51 1.75 17.77
N ASN A 61 -20.79 1.67 18.87
CA ASN A 61 -21.15 0.87 20.04
C ASN A 61 -21.88 1.68 21.12
N SER A 62 -22.10 3.00 20.92
CA SER A 62 -22.71 3.86 21.95
C SER A 62 -24.13 3.43 22.35
N GLU A 63 -24.86 2.81 21.41
CA GLU A 63 -26.24 2.34 21.61
C GLU A 63 -26.32 0.83 21.78
N THR A 64 -25.18 0.13 21.70
CA THR A 64 -25.15 -1.31 21.89
C THR A 64 -25.15 -1.58 23.38
N GLN A 65 -26.30 -1.95 23.93
CA GLN A 65 -26.34 -2.64 25.23
C GLN A 65 -25.61 -3.97 25.05
N MET A 66 -24.35 -4.00 25.49
CA MET A 66 -23.59 -5.23 25.60
C MET A 66 -24.42 -6.19 26.44
N PRO A 67 -24.72 -7.41 25.95
CA PRO A 67 -25.40 -8.39 26.78
C PRO A 67 -24.54 -8.60 28.02
N GLU A 68 -25.14 -8.49 29.21
CA GLU A 68 -24.47 -8.74 30.48
C GLU A 68 -24.00 -10.19 30.52
N GLY A 69 -22.80 -10.44 29.98
CA GLY A 69 -22.07 -11.66 30.18
C GLY A 69 -21.84 -11.76 31.68
N LYS A 70 -22.48 -12.75 32.30
CA LYS A 70 -22.33 -13.11 33.71
C LYS A 70 -20.90 -12.86 34.15
N GLN A 71 -20.70 -11.98 35.13
CA GLN A 71 -19.41 -11.71 35.74
C GLN A 71 -18.76 -13.06 36.10
N GLN A 72 -17.78 -13.48 35.30
CA GLN A 72 -16.95 -14.64 35.62
C GLN A 72 -15.51 -14.16 35.66
N GLY A 73 -15.00 -14.07 36.89
CA GLY A 73 -13.59 -14.18 37.19
C GLY A 73 -12.79 -12.90 37.09
N ASN A 74 -12.41 -12.37 38.25
CA ASN A 74 -11.28 -11.47 38.41
C ASN A 74 -10.06 -11.97 37.62
N VAL A 75 -9.61 -11.19 36.64
CA VAL A 75 -8.21 -11.25 36.18
C VAL A 75 -7.58 -9.88 36.42
N GLN A 76 -6.95 -9.76 37.59
CA GLN A 76 -6.07 -8.66 37.95
C GLN A 76 -4.89 -8.63 36.97
N GLY A 77 -5.01 -7.87 35.88
CA GLY A 77 -3.91 -7.55 34.97
C GLY A 77 -2.96 -6.54 35.64
N LYS A 78 -2.04 -7.03 36.46
CA LYS A 78 -0.97 -6.24 37.06
C LYS A 78 0.00 -5.81 35.95
N VAL A 79 -0.01 -4.54 35.55
CA VAL A 79 1.01 -3.95 34.68
C VAL A 79 2.33 -3.79 35.46
N PRO A 80 3.46 -4.38 35.05
CA PRO A 80 4.73 -4.11 35.71
C PRO A 80 5.26 -2.73 35.28
N SER A 81 5.40 -1.81 36.25
CA SER A 81 6.20 -0.59 36.09
C SER A 81 7.68 -0.98 36.04
N LEU A 82 8.34 -0.69 34.91
CA LEU A 82 9.80 -0.66 34.85
C LEU A 82 10.28 0.60 35.58
N HIS A 83 11.18 0.41 36.55
CA HIS A 83 12.07 1.44 37.07
C HIS A 83 13.41 1.35 36.33
#